data_AF-A0A6M1YF55-F1
#
_entry.id   AF-A0A6M1YF55-F1
#
_cell.length_a   1.000
_cell.length_b   1.000
_cell.length_c   1.000
_cell.angle_alpha   90.00
_cell.angle_beta   90.00
_cell.angle_gamma   90.00
#
_symmetry.space_group_name_H-M   'P 1'
#
loop_
_entity.id
_entity.type
_entity.pdbx_description
1 polymer ?
#
loop_
_entity_poly.entity_id
_entity_poly.type
_entity_poly.pdbx_seq_one_letter_code
_entity_poly.pdbx_strand_id
1 'polypeptide(L)'
;MLGFEFKIIEFLQQFRSPFVDQFFLFLNIFDTKIFYLSFITLIWVGYNYKLGIKIFLILMLSFFVNDLLKAIFMLPRPYIIDPQLTIIKLSNYGFP
;
A
#
# COMPACT_ATOMS: atom_id res chain seq x y z
N MET A 1 -5.47 19.88 1.53
CA MET A 1 -4.09 19.37 1.39
C MET A 1 -3.16 20.45 1.87
N LEU A 2 -2.46 20.21 2.98
CA LEU A 2 -1.53 21.16 3.54
C LEU A 2 -0.34 21.27 2.58
N GLY A 3 0.02 22.48 2.14
CA GLY A 3 1.14 22.69 1.21
C GLY A 3 2.49 22.13 1.69
N PHE A 4 2.59 21.74 2.96
CA PHE A 4 3.72 21.01 3.52
C PHE A 4 3.85 19.56 3.01
N GLU A 5 2.74 18.82 2.88
CA GLU A 5 2.73 17.42 2.41
C GLU A 5 3.28 17.32 0.98
N PHE A 6 2.85 18.25 0.11
CA PHE A 6 3.32 18.33 -1.27
C PHE A 6 4.83 18.59 -1.35
N LYS A 7 5.34 19.53 -0.56
CA LYS A 7 6.78 19.84 -0.53
C LYS A 7 7.64 18.64 -0.13
N ILE A 8 7.15 17.80 0.79
CA ILE A 8 7.86 16.56 1.15
C ILE A 8 7.91 15.60 -0.04
N ILE A 9 6.80 15.43 -0.74
CA ILE A 9 6.71 14.53 -1.89
C ILE A 9 7.64 15.02 -3.02
N GLU A 10 7.61 16.31 -3.33
CA GLU A 10 8.51 16.93 -4.33
C GLU A 10 9.97 16.76 -3.92
N PHE A 11 10.31 16.94 -2.64
CA PHE A 11 11.66 16.71 -2.12
C PHE A 11 12.11 15.26 -2.32
N LEU A 12 11.24 14.29 -1.99
CA LEU A 12 11.56 12.87 -2.21
C LEU A 12 11.70 12.52 -3.70
N GLN A 13 10.92 13.18 -4.57
CA GLN A 13 10.97 12.96 -6.00
C GLN A 13 12.32 13.38 -6.62
N GLN A 14 13.09 14.26 -5.98
CA GLN A 14 14.44 14.64 -6.42
C GLN A 14 15.42 13.46 -6.39
N PHE A 15 15.16 12.44 -5.56
CA PHE A 15 15.98 11.23 -5.47
C PHE A 15 15.53 10.12 -6.43
N ARG A 16 14.55 10.40 -7.28
CA ARG A 16 14.01 9.42 -8.22
C ARG A 16 15.07 9.03 -9.26
N SER A 17 15.23 7.74 -9.45
CA SER A 17 16.05 7.17 -10.54
C SER A 17 15.42 5.87 -11.04
N PRO A 18 15.70 5.44 -12.28
CA PRO A 18 15.16 4.19 -12.81
C PRO A 18 15.44 2.97 -11.92
N PHE A 19 16.61 2.94 -11.27
CA PHE A 19 16.98 1.88 -10.33
C PHE A 19 16.12 1.90 -9.06
N VAL A 20 15.96 3.07 -8.46
CA VAL A 20 15.14 3.25 -7.24
C VAL A 20 13.67 2.94 -7.52
N ASP A 21 13.15 3.35 -8.68
CA ASP A 21 11.78 3.03 -9.10
C ASP A 21 11.57 1.52 -9.20
N GLN A 22 12.48 0.79 -9.86
CA GLN A 22 12.41 -0.67 -9.98
C GLN A 22 12.50 -1.37 -8.63
N PHE A 23 13.35 -0.88 -7.73
CA PHE A 23 13.47 -1.41 -6.38
C PHE A 23 12.14 -1.29 -5.60
N PHE A 24 11.50 -0.12 -5.63
CA PHE A 24 10.20 0.06 -4.97
C PHE A 24 9.07 -0.71 -5.66
N LEU A 25 9.11 -0.87 -6.99
CA LEU A 25 8.18 -1.74 -7.72
C LEU A 25 8.32 -3.21 -7.30
N PHE A 26 9.55 -3.69 -7.09
CA PHE A 26 9.78 -5.03 -6.56
C PHE A 26 9.23 -5.18 -5.13
N LEU A 27 9.48 -4.19 -4.26
CA LEU A 27 8.94 -4.20 -2.91
C LEU A 27 7.40 -4.15 -2.88
N ASN A 28 6.77 -3.52 -3.88
CA ASN A 28 5.30 -3.49 -3.99
C ASN A 28 4.68 -4.89 -4.11
N ILE A 29 5.42 -5.90 -4.61
CA ILE A 29 4.94 -7.29 -4.72
C ILE A 29 4.52 -7.82 -3.34
N PHE A 30 5.25 -7.46 -2.28
CA PHE A 30 4.96 -7.88 -0.91
C PHE A 30 3.66 -7.30 -0.36
N ASP A 31 3.16 -6.20 -0.95
CA ASP A 31 1.88 -5.59 -0.57
C ASP A 31 0.69 -6.10 -1.41
N THR A 32 0.93 -7.06 -2.31
CA THR A 32 -0.15 -7.60 -3.12
C THR A 32 -1.03 -8.57 -2.33
N LYS A 33 -2.34 -8.57 -2.63
CA LYS A 33 -3.29 -9.54 -2.06
C LYS A 33 -2.84 -10.98 -2.27
N ILE A 34 -2.21 -11.26 -3.42
CA ILE A 34 -1.68 -12.58 -3.77
C ILE A 34 -0.56 -12.96 -2.82
N PHE A 35 0.40 -12.07 -2.58
CA PHE A 35 1.49 -12.33 -1.63
C PHE A 35 0.96 -12.64 -0.23
N TYR A 36 0.05 -11.81 0.30
CA TYR A 36 -0.54 -12.06 1.61
C TYR A 36 -1.27 -13.41 1.67
N LEU A 37 -2.08 -13.75 0.66
CA LEU A 37 -2.82 -15.01 0.64
C LEU A 37 -1.89 -16.23 0.58
N SER A 38 -0.85 -16.18 -0.26
CA SER A 38 0.18 -17.21 -0.34
C SER A 38 0.94 -17.35 0.98
N PHE A 39 1.35 -16.24 1.59
CA PHE A 39 2.06 -16.22 2.86
C PHE A 39 1.23 -16.81 4.01
N ILE A 40 -0.04 -16.43 4.13
CA ILE A 40 -0.98 -16.99 5.12
C ILE A 40 -1.14 -18.49 4.90
N THR A 41 -1.29 -18.93 3.64
CA THR A 41 -1.44 -20.35 3.30
C THR A 41 -0.22 -21.15 3.72
N LEU A 42 0.98 -20.66 3.43
CA LEU A 42 2.24 -21.29 3.82
C LEU A 42 2.35 -21.43 5.34
N ILE A 43 1.97 -20.40 6.10
CA ILE A 43 1.98 -20.45 7.56
C ILE A 43 0.92 -21.43 8.08
N TRP A 44 -0.28 -21.40 7.53
CA TRP A 44 -1.38 -22.23 7.98
C TRP A 44 -1.04 -23.72 7.80
N VAL A 45 -0.62 -24.10 6.59
CA VAL A 45 -0.35 -25.49 6.23
C VAL A 45 1.01 -25.96 6.72
N GLY A 46 2.05 -25.13 6.56
CA GLY A 46 3.44 -25.52 6.78
C GLY A 46 3.96 -25.33 8.20
N TYR A 47 3.32 -24.49 9.02
CA TYR A 47 3.82 -24.17 10.37
C TYR A 47 2.79 -24.42 11.47
N ASN A 48 1.72 -23.64 11.50
CA ASN A 48 0.70 -23.75 12.53
C ASN A 48 -0.63 -23.12 12.07
N TYR A 49 -1.66 -23.95 11.94
CA TYR A 49 -2.99 -23.53 11.53
C TYR A 49 -3.58 -22.43 12.42
N LYS A 50 -3.34 -22.48 13.75
CA LYS A 50 -3.84 -21.46 14.68
C LYS A 50 -3.18 -20.11 14.42
N LEU A 51 -1.89 -20.12 14.05
CA LEU A 51 -1.15 -18.90 13.73
C LEU A 51 -1.61 -18.33 12.39
N GLY A 52 -1.78 -19.18 11.37
CA GLY A 52 -2.31 -18.79 10.07
C GLY A 52 -3.69 -18.12 10.17
N ILE A 53 -4.63 -18.72 10.92
CA ILE A 53 -5.96 -18.14 11.16
C ILE A 53 -5.87 -16.81 11.90
N LYS A 54 -5.02 -16.69 12.94
CA LYS A 54 -4.85 -15.42 13.66
C LYS A 54 -4.35 -14.30 12.76
N ILE A 55 -3.33 -14.58 11.95
CA ILE A 55 -2.79 -13.60 10.98
C ILE A 55 -3.88 -13.22 9.97
N PHE A 56 -4.61 -14.20 9.43
CA PHE A 56 -5.70 -13.95 8.49
C PHE A 56 -6.76 -13.02 9.07
N LEU A 57 -7.23 -13.26 10.29
CA LEU A 57 -8.24 -12.43 10.94
C LEU A 57 -7.75 -10.99 11.17
N ILE A 58 -6.50 -10.82 11.61
CA ILE A 58 -5.90 -9.49 11.79
C ILE A 58 -5.79 -8.75 10.46
N LEU A 59 -5.36 -9.43 9.40
CA LEU A 59 -5.25 -8.82 8.07
C LEU A 59 -6.61 -8.48 7.48
N MET A 60 -7.63 -9.32 7.65
CA MET A 60 -9.00 -9.02 7.23
C MET A 60 -9.56 -7.80 7.96
N LEU A 61 -9.36 -7.73 9.28
CA LEU A 61 -9.79 -6.57 10.07
C LEU A 61 -9.08 -5.30 9.61
N SER A 62 -7.76 -5.37 9.42
CA SER A 62 -6.98 -4.25 8.88
C SER A 62 -7.49 -3.80 7.52
N PHE A 63 -7.74 -4.73 6.60
CA PHE A 63 -8.28 -4.43 5.28
C PHE A 63 -9.62 -3.70 5.38
N PHE A 64 -10.54 -4.22 6.19
CA PHE A 64 -11.87 -3.61 6.38
C PHE A 64 -11.79 -2.21 6.98
N VAL A 65 -11.00 -2.03 8.04
CA VAL A 65 -10.83 -0.72 8.68
C VAL A 65 -10.21 0.28 7.71
N ASN A 66 -9.19 -0.12 6.95
CA ASN A 66 -8.56 0.75 5.95
C ASN A 66 -9.54 1.14 4.83
N ASP A 67 -10.35 0.21 4.33
CA ASP A 67 -11.34 0.49 3.29
C ASP A 67 -12.45 1.42 3.79
N LEU A 68 -12.92 1.20 5.03
CA LEU A 68 -13.89 2.07 5.69
C LEU A 68 -13.34 3.49 5.87
N LEU A 69 -12.11 3.63 6.36
CA LEU A 69 -11.49 4.94 6.54
C LEU A 69 -11.30 5.65 5.18
N LYS A 70 -10.92 4.92 4.13
CA LYS A 70 -10.84 5.46 2.76
C LYS A 70 -12.18 6.02 2.30
N ALA A 71 -13.26 5.28 2.53
CA ALA A 71 -14.61 5.71 2.18
C ALA A 71 -15.08 6.94 2.98
N ILE A 72 -14.63 7.09 4.24
CA ILE A 72 -15.00 8.25 5.09
C ILE A 72 -14.24 9.51 4.66
N PHE A 73 -12.92 9.42 4.48
CA PHE A 73 -12.08 10.60 4.24
C PHE A 73 -12.02 11.01 2.77
N MET A 74 -12.21 10.06 1.84
CA MET A 74 -12.22 10.29 0.40
C MET A 74 -11.07 11.18 -0.11
N LEU A 75 -9.89 11.08 0.53
CA LEU A 75 -8.79 11.99 0.24
C LEU A 75 -8.20 11.68 -1.14
N PRO A 76 -8.11 12.64 -2.06
CA PRO A 76 -7.53 12.42 -3.38
C PRO A 76 -6.03 12.14 -3.26
N ARG A 77 -5.49 11.32 -4.16
CA ARG A 77 -4.04 11.05 -4.21
C ARG A 77 -3.28 12.22 -4.84
N PRO A 78 -2.02 12.47 -4.45
CA PRO A 78 -1.22 13.58 -4.98
C PRO A 78 -1.14 13.61 -6.51
N TYR A 79 -1.10 12.44 -7.18
CA TYR A 79 -0.99 12.39 -8.63
C TYR A 79 -2.26 12.78 -9.41
N ILE A 80 -3.39 12.95 -8.72
CA ILE A 80 -4.60 13.53 -9.33
C ILE A 80 -4.35 15.02 -9.63
N ILE A 81 -3.49 15.66 -8.83
CA ILE A 81 -3.12 17.07 -8.97
C ILE A 81 -1.88 17.21 -9.87
N ASP A 82 -0.87 16.36 -9.68
CA ASP A 82 0.31 16.32 -10.55
C ASP A 82 0.62 14.88 -11.01
N PRO A 83 0.30 14.54 -12.28
CA PRO A 83 0.55 13.21 -12.83
C PRO A 83 2.02 12.74 -12.80
N GLN A 84 2.99 13.63 -12.60
CA GLN A 84 4.41 13.28 -12.52
C GLN A 84 4.80 12.63 -11.19
N LEU A 85 3.97 12.79 -10.15
CA LEU A 85 4.20 12.28 -8.79
C LEU A 85 3.88 10.79 -8.62
N THR A 86 3.66 10.02 -9.70
CA THR A 86 3.31 8.61 -9.62
C THR A 86 4.24 7.68 -10.39
N ILE A 87 4.54 6.54 -9.76
CA ILE A 87 5.17 5.37 -10.39
C ILE A 87 4.09 4.35 -10.80
N ILE A 88 2.98 4.26 -10.05
CA ILE A 88 1.87 3.32 -10.27
C ILE A 88 0.53 4.06 -10.14
N LYS A 89 -0.34 3.96 -11.16
CA LYS A 89 -1.69 4.50 -11.09
C LYS A 89 -2.60 3.54 -10.33
N LEU A 90 -3.21 4.02 -9.24
CA LEU A 90 -4.19 3.30 -8.45
C LEU A 90 -5.56 3.99 -8.56
N SER A 91 -6.65 3.26 -8.36
CA SER A 91 -8.01 3.84 -8.43
C SER A 91 -8.56 4.29 -7.08
N ASN A 92 -7.83 4.04 -5.99
CA ASN A 92 -8.34 4.20 -4.62
C ASN A 92 -7.92 5.54 -4.00
N TYR A 93 -8.58 5.92 -2.90
CA TYR A 93 -8.22 7.10 -2.11
C TYR A 93 -6.80 7.01 -1.51
N GLY A 94 -6.26 8.18 -1.14
CA GLY A 94 -4.89 8.37 -0.69
C GLY A 94 -4.67 8.29 0.82
N PHE A 95 -5.75 8.16 1.61
CA PHE A 95 -5.68 8.02 3.06
C PHE A 95 -6.70 6.98 3.53
N PRO A 96 -6.34 6.04 4.44
CA PRO A 96 -5.00 5.67 4.89
C PRO A 96 -4.24 4.81 3.87
#